data_AF-A0A4P6XPB6-F1
#
_entry.id   AF-A0A4P6XPB6-F1
#
_cell.length_a   1.000
_cell.length_b   1.000
_cell.length_c   1.000
_cell.angle_alpha   90.00
_cell.angle_beta   90.00
_cell.angle_gamma   90.00
#
_symmetry.space_group_name_H-M   'P 1'
#
loop_
_entity.id
_entity.type
_entity.pdbx_description
1 polymer ?
#
loop_
_entity_poly.entity_id
_entity_poly.type
_entity_poly.pdbx_seq_one_letter_code
_entity_poly.pdbx_strand_id
1 'polypeptide(L)'
;MSLRFFRLFSLSSRSLGAWSELGKRLPLLTIRDEFVRKSVFEGIPPSGPPLIVLEEQREAYHSPEAIDETFASAYELLEQNLQEKYRVLELKKADMTAKEIEEVLVAAEKHNPEVLYNTRFQQDQVDRAHPVYRRFLQEKWELHDLMVIMQRLEQHHVIPDTLPTIEPRADVRVKFGHNTSAEFGDWVIPGTKLPAFAVASPPTIEIQEFETVENSTGLYSVLLVNPDVPDLTRNSFQTSLNLGLYNVPLTFTDNIISPEKILTNPEFVFQQYTPLVPEKNAPTQRACLWVFRQGKALKNVKIDGARFDIRAFTEEHELQAVGAHMWRQEFDRSVAQVRQDYGLPRGRVFDPVRGTEPLM
;
A
#
# COMPACT_ATOMS: atom_id res chain seq x y z
N MET A 1 -36.40 -36.03 50.25
CA MET A 1 -36.82 -35.05 49.23
C MET A 1 -35.68 -34.09 48.99
N SER A 2 -35.04 -34.16 47.81
CA SER A 2 -34.24 -33.06 47.25
C SER A 2 -33.90 -33.45 45.80
N LEU A 3 -34.80 -33.09 44.88
CA LEU A 3 -34.58 -33.23 43.44
C LEU A 3 -33.57 -32.15 43.01
N ARG A 4 -32.32 -32.55 42.75
CA ARG A 4 -31.36 -31.70 42.03
C ARG A 4 -31.71 -31.75 40.54
N PHE A 5 -32.27 -30.66 40.04
CA PHE A 5 -32.42 -30.40 38.62
C PHE A 5 -31.02 -30.26 37.99
N PHE A 6 -30.53 -31.30 37.33
CA PHE A 6 -29.49 -31.15 36.33
C PHE A 6 -30.16 -30.54 35.08
N ARG A 7 -29.85 -29.28 34.77
CA ARG A 7 -30.12 -28.74 33.44
C ARG A 7 -29.16 -29.44 32.48
N LEU A 8 -29.67 -30.46 31.80
CA LEU A 8 -29.08 -30.97 30.57
C LEU A 8 -29.13 -29.82 29.56
N PHE A 9 -27.99 -29.19 29.30
CA PHE A 9 -27.83 -28.39 28.08
C PHE A 9 -27.95 -29.36 26.92
N SER A 10 -29.08 -29.30 26.23
CA SER A 10 -29.29 -30.04 25.00
C SER A 10 -28.21 -29.64 24.00
N LEU A 11 -27.46 -30.62 23.51
CA LEU A 11 -26.73 -30.55 22.24
C LEU A 11 -27.76 -30.45 21.11
N SER A 12 -28.48 -29.34 21.02
CA SER A 12 -29.15 -28.97 19.79
C SER A 12 -28.05 -28.68 18.78
N SER A 13 -28.09 -29.33 17.62
CA SER A 13 -27.31 -28.95 16.44
C SER A 13 -27.31 -27.43 16.34
N ARG A 14 -26.14 -26.83 16.61
CA ARG A 14 -25.98 -25.38 16.68
C ARG A 14 -26.49 -24.79 15.39
N SER A 15 -27.60 -24.05 15.44
CA SER A 15 -28.02 -23.24 14.32
C SER A 15 -26.91 -22.23 14.09
N LEU A 16 -26.09 -22.50 13.09
CA LEU A 16 -25.20 -21.57 12.43
C LEU A 16 -25.96 -20.23 12.28
N GLY A 17 -25.61 -19.20 13.07
CA GLY A 17 -26.27 -17.90 13.06
C GLY A 17 -25.93 -17.03 11.84
N ALA A 18 -26.24 -15.73 11.90
CA ALA A 18 -26.12 -14.76 10.81
C ALA A 18 -24.72 -14.66 10.15
N TRP A 19 -23.63 -14.90 10.86
CA TRP A 19 -22.29 -14.95 10.24
C TRP A 19 -22.10 -16.20 9.37
N SER A 20 -22.88 -17.25 9.60
CA SER A 20 -22.85 -18.53 8.90
C SER A 20 -24.02 -18.77 7.93
N GLU A 21 -25.04 -17.91 7.92
CA GLU A 21 -26.06 -17.91 6.86
C GLU A 21 -25.49 -17.34 5.55
N LEU A 22 -24.95 -18.25 4.73
CA LEU A 22 -24.34 -17.99 3.42
C LEU A 22 -25.27 -17.28 2.41
N GLY A 23 -26.59 -17.30 2.63
CA GLY A 23 -27.58 -16.77 1.69
C GLY A 23 -27.61 -15.24 1.57
N LYS A 24 -27.12 -14.52 2.60
CA LYS A 24 -27.10 -13.04 2.62
C LYS A 24 -25.69 -12.45 2.62
N ARG A 25 -24.65 -13.25 2.87
CA ARG A 25 -23.26 -12.79 3.01
C ARG A 25 -22.48 -13.01 1.71
N LEU A 26 -21.59 -12.08 1.39
CA LEU A 26 -20.64 -12.28 0.30
C LEU A 26 -19.68 -13.42 0.68
N PRO A 27 -19.47 -14.43 -0.18
CA PRO A 27 -18.45 -15.49 0.00
C PRO A 27 -17.01 -14.99 0.23
N LEU A 28 -16.81 -13.68 0.11
CA LEU A 28 -15.54 -12.98 0.16
C LEU A 28 -15.04 -12.76 1.60
N LEU A 29 -15.92 -12.85 2.59
CA LEU A 29 -15.55 -12.62 4.00
C LEU A 29 -15.26 -13.91 4.78
N THR A 30 -15.43 -15.07 4.17
CA THR A 30 -15.19 -16.36 4.83
C THR A 30 -13.73 -16.77 4.73
N ILE A 31 -13.28 -17.59 5.68
CA ILE A 31 -11.96 -18.23 5.58
C ILE A 31 -12.01 -19.24 4.42
N ARG A 32 -11.07 -19.14 3.47
CA ARG A 32 -11.01 -20.02 2.28
C ARG A 32 -10.59 -21.45 2.63
N ASP A 33 -9.66 -21.59 3.56
CA ASP A 33 -9.19 -22.89 4.04
C ASP A 33 -10.24 -23.51 4.96
N GLU A 34 -10.87 -24.59 4.49
CA GLU A 34 -11.94 -25.28 5.22
C GLU A 34 -11.44 -25.92 6.53
N PHE A 35 -10.19 -26.40 6.58
CA PHE A 35 -9.63 -27.00 7.80
C PHE A 35 -9.41 -25.96 8.87
N VAL A 36 -8.87 -24.80 8.49
CA VAL A 36 -8.72 -23.67 9.40
C VAL A 36 -10.09 -23.17 9.85
N ARG A 37 -11.03 -23.01 8.92
CA ARG A 37 -12.40 -22.56 9.23
C ARG A 37 -13.09 -23.49 10.22
N LYS A 38 -13.04 -24.81 10.00
CA LYS A 38 -13.56 -25.80 10.96
C LYS A 38 -12.88 -25.68 12.31
N SER A 39 -11.55 -25.54 12.33
CA SER A 39 -10.81 -25.40 13.60
C SER A 39 -11.22 -24.16 14.40
N VAL A 40 -11.64 -23.08 13.73
CA VAL A 40 -12.13 -21.86 14.40
C VAL A 40 -13.51 -22.05 15.02
N PHE A 41 -14.42 -22.78 14.37
CA PHE A 41 -15.83 -22.87 14.79
C PHE A 41 -16.21 -24.16 15.53
N GLU A 42 -15.55 -25.26 15.19
CA GLU A 42 -15.80 -26.60 15.73
C GLU A 42 -14.76 -27.00 16.78
N GLY A 43 -13.71 -26.21 16.95
CA GLY A 43 -12.60 -26.46 17.86
C GLY A 43 -11.41 -27.15 17.18
N ILE A 44 -10.27 -27.15 17.85
CA ILE A 44 -9.03 -27.76 17.34
C ILE A 44 -9.14 -29.29 17.44
N PRO A 45 -8.83 -30.05 16.36
CA PRO A 45 -8.91 -31.50 16.40
C PRO A 45 -7.87 -32.10 17.37
N PRO A 46 -8.06 -33.35 17.85
CA PRO A 46 -7.10 -34.01 18.74
C PRO A 46 -5.69 -34.16 18.15
N SER A 47 -5.57 -34.15 16.82
CA SER A 47 -4.29 -34.14 16.10
C SER A 47 -3.53 -32.82 16.20
N GLY A 48 -4.12 -31.81 16.86
CA GLY A 48 -3.62 -30.45 16.99
C GLY A 48 -3.97 -29.52 15.81
N PRO A 49 -3.60 -28.23 15.89
CA PRO A 49 -4.08 -27.20 14.97
C PRO A 49 -3.44 -27.33 13.58
N PRO A 50 -4.21 -27.12 12.49
CA PRO A 50 -3.73 -27.33 11.12
C PRO A 50 -2.62 -26.35 10.69
N LEU A 51 -2.50 -25.21 11.38
CA LEU A 51 -1.49 -24.18 11.08
C LEU A 51 -0.10 -24.54 11.60
N ILE A 52 0.03 -25.48 12.53
CA ILE A 52 1.33 -25.96 13.00
C ILE A 52 1.81 -27.02 12.02
N VAL A 53 2.87 -26.68 11.27
CA VAL A 53 3.42 -27.53 10.19
C VAL A 53 4.15 -28.75 10.75
N LEU A 54 4.89 -28.58 11.86
CA LEU A 54 5.68 -29.65 12.46
C LEU A 54 4.78 -30.56 13.32
N GLU A 55 4.72 -31.84 12.96
CA GLU A 55 3.84 -32.82 13.60
C GLU A 55 4.10 -32.95 15.11
N GLU A 56 5.37 -33.04 15.52
CA GLU A 56 5.76 -33.12 16.94
C GLU A 56 5.25 -31.93 17.76
N GLN A 57 5.30 -30.71 17.18
CA GLN A 57 4.79 -29.50 17.83
C GLN A 57 3.26 -29.47 17.85
N ARG A 58 2.64 -30.01 16.81
CA ARG A 58 1.19 -30.06 16.65
C ARG A 58 0.57 -31.02 17.67
N GLU A 59 1.17 -32.18 17.89
CA GLU A 59 0.75 -33.15 18.91
C GLU A 59 0.99 -32.66 20.34
N ALA A 60 2.08 -31.91 20.56
CA ALA A 60 2.39 -31.31 21.85
C ALA A 60 1.55 -30.06 22.18
N TYR A 61 0.77 -29.54 21.21
CA TYR A 61 -0.04 -28.35 21.40
C TYR A 61 -1.30 -28.66 22.22
N HIS A 62 -1.55 -27.83 23.24
CA HIS A 62 -2.77 -27.88 24.02
C HIS A 62 -3.44 -26.51 24.05
N SER A 63 -4.71 -26.48 23.66
CA SER A 63 -5.53 -25.28 23.75
C SER A 63 -5.80 -24.90 25.22
N PRO A 64 -5.95 -23.60 25.53
CA PRO A 64 -6.43 -23.17 26.84
C PRO A 64 -7.76 -23.83 27.21
N GLU A 65 -7.93 -24.15 28.49
CA GLU A 65 -9.16 -24.74 28.99
C GLU A 65 -10.38 -23.84 28.71
N ALA A 66 -11.52 -24.46 28.38
CA ALA A 66 -12.78 -23.78 28.09
C ALA A 66 -12.75 -22.77 26.92
N ILE A 67 -11.71 -22.76 26.08
CA ILE A 67 -11.62 -21.81 24.96
C ILE A 67 -12.80 -21.94 23.99
N ASP A 68 -13.25 -23.15 23.68
CA ASP A 68 -14.31 -23.39 22.69
C ASP A 68 -15.68 -22.89 23.18
N GLU A 69 -16.01 -23.14 24.46
CA GLU A 69 -17.25 -22.67 25.08
C GLU A 69 -17.27 -21.15 25.24
N THR A 70 -16.13 -20.59 25.63
CA THR A 70 -15.95 -19.15 25.79
C THR A 70 -16.02 -18.43 24.45
N PHE A 71 -15.36 -18.98 23.43
CA PHE A 71 -15.41 -18.47 22.06
C PHE A 71 -16.82 -18.51 21.49
N ALA A 72 -17.53 -19.63 21.64
CA ALA A 72 -18.91 -19.75 21.17
C ALA A 72 -19.84 -18.70 21.80
N SER A 73 -19.71 -18.48 23.12
CA SER A 73 -20.50 -17.46 23.84
C SER A 73 -20.17 -16.04 23.38
N ALA A 74 -18.89 -15.74 23.16
CA ALA A 74 -18.45 -14.44 22.65
C ALA A 74 -18.92 -14.23 21.20
N TYR A 75 -18.85 -15.27 20.37
CA TYR A 75 -19.30 -15.25 18.99
C TYR A 75 -20.80 -14.93 18.89
N GLU A 76 -21.64 -15.60 19.68
CA GLU A 76 -23.09 -15.33 19.72
C GLU A 76 -23.39 -13.86 20.08
N LEU A 77 -22.70 -13.32 21.09
CA LEU A 77 -22.88 -11.93 21.50
C LEU A 77 -22.48 -10.94 20.39
N LEU A 78 -21.36 -11.19 19.71
CA LEU A 78 -20.89 -10.34 18.63
C LEU A 78 -21.78 -10.46 17.39
N GLU A 79 -22.33 -11.64 17.13
CA GLU A 79 -23.27 -11.91 16.04
C GLU A 79 -24.61 -11.19 16.24
N GLN A 80 -25.14 -11.14 17.46
CA GLN A 80 -26.34 -10.33 17.77
C GLN A 80 -26.10 -8.84 17.50
N ASN A 81 -24.91 -8.32 17.89
CA ASN A 81 -24.53 -6.93 17.61
C ASN A 81 -24.38 -6.64 16.12
N LEU A 82 -23.89 -7.62 15.35
CA LEU A 82 -23.79 -7.56 13.90
C LEU A 82 -25.18 -7.48 13.26
N GLN A 83 -26.09 -8.39 13.64
CA GLN A 83 -27.47 -8.44 13.12
C GLN A 83 -28.18 -7.10 13.32
N GLU A 84 -28.03 -6.48 14.49
CA GLU A 84 -28.65 -5.17 14.74
C GLU A 84 -28.12 -4.08 13.80
N LYS A 85 -26.81 -4.06 13.51
CA LYS A 85 -26.22 -3.09 12.59
C LYS A 85 -26.69 -3.30 11.15
N TYR A 86 -26.75 -4.55 10.69
CA TYR A 86 -27.30 -4.85 9.36
C TYR A 86 -28.78 -4.50 9.27
N ARG A 87 -29.57 -4.71 10.33
CA ARG A 87 -30.98 -4.29 10.38
C ARG A 87 -31.12 -2.77 10.25
N VAL A 88 -30.29 -2.00 10.96
CA VAL A 88 -30.24 -0.54 10.83
C VAL A 88 -29.84 -0.13 9.41
N LEU A 89 -28.85 -0.79 8.84
CA LEU A 89 -28.41 -0.55 7.48
C LEU A 89 -29.53 -0.81 6.47
N GLU A 90 -30.22 -1.96 6.55
CA GLU A 90 -31.35 -2.29 5.66
C GLU A 90 -32.48 -1.25 5.73
N LEU A 91 -32.79 -0.75 6.93
CA LEU A 91 -33.85 0.23 7.14
C LEU A 91 -33.48 1.64 6.67
N LYS A 92 -32.22 2.04 6.80
CA LYS A 92 -31.77 3.42 6.54
C LYS A 92 -30.94 3.59 5.27
N LYS A 93 -30.67 2.53 4.52
CA LYS A 93 -29.78 2.54 3.35
C LYS A 93 -30.11 3.65 2.34
N ALA A 94 -31.39 3.94 2.15
CA ALA A 94 -31.84 4.94 1.18
C ALA A 94 -31.49 6.38 1.57
N ASP A 95 -31.32 6.64 2.86
CA ASP A 95 -31.04 7.98 3.42
C ASP A 95 -29.54 8.18 3.73
N MET A 96 -28.72 7.14 3.52
CA MET A 96 -27.29 7.15 3.85
C MET A 96 -26.42 7.39 2.62
N THR A 97 -25.35 8.16 2.81
CA THR A 97 -24.26 8.33 1.85
C THR A 97 -23.47 7.02 1.69
N ALA A 98 -22.71 6.91 0.60
CA ALA A 98 -21.85 5.75 0.37
C ALA A 98 -20.83 5.56 1.51
N LYS A 99 -20.26 6.65 2.02
CA LYS A 99 -19.31 6.62 3.13
C LYS A 99 -19.94 6.13 4.44
N GLU A 100 -21.14 6.60 4.77
CA GLU A 100 -21.86 6.15 5.97
C GLU A 100 -22.21 4.65 5.89
N ILE A 101 -22.56 4.16 4.69
CA ILE A 101 -22.79 2.72 4.46
C ILE A 101 -21.50 1.93 4.74
N GLU A 102 -20.36 2.40 4.22
CA GLU A 102 -19.06 1.76 4.48
C GLU A 102 -18.70 1.74 5.97
N GLU A 103 -18.90 2.84 6.68
CA GLU A 103 -18.65 2.94 8.12
C GLU A 103 -19.52 1.96 8.93
N VAL A 104 -20.81 1.82 8.58
CA VAL A 104 -21.70 0.85 9.24
C VAL A 104 -21.27 -0.59 8.94
N LEU A 105 -20.89 -0.90 7.70
CA LEU A 105 -20.39 -2.23 7.32
C LEU A 105 -19.10 -2.60 8.06
N VAL A 106 -18.15 -1.66 8.11
CA VAL A 106 -16.92 -1.79 8.92
C VAL A 106 -17.27 -2.03 10.38
N ALA A 107 -18.13 -1.20 10.96
CA ALA A 107 -18.51 -1.32 12.37
C ALA A 107 -19.20 -2.66 12.67
N ALA A 108 -19.94 -3.22 11.71
CA ALA A 108 -20.58 -4.52 11.81
C ALA A 108 -19.53 -5.65 11.83
N GLU A 109 -18.63 -5.65 10.84
CA GLU A 109 -17.70 -6.77 10.60
C GLU A 109 -16.37 -6.68 11.36
N LYS A 110 -16.08 -5.57 12.07
CA LYS A 110 -14.79 -5.35 12.73
C LYS A 110 -14.37 -6.45 13.73
N HIS A 111 -15.34 -7.14 14.31
CA HIS A 111 -15.11 -8.19 15.31
C HIS A 111 -15.30 -9.59 14.75
N ASN A 112 -15.45 -9.72 13.43
CA ASN A 112 -15.67 -11.00 12.78
C ASN A 112 -14.36 -11.81 12.77
N PRO A 113 -14.32 -13.02 13.37
CA PRO A 113 -13.11 -13.83 13.43
C PRO A 113 -12.57 -14.24 12.06
N GLU A 114 -13.44 -14.48 11.06
CA GLU A 114 -13.00 -14.84 9.71
C GLU A 114 -12.31 -13.67 9.00
N VAL A 115 -12.87 -12.47 9.13
CA VAL A 115 -12.29 -11.25 8.58
C VAL A 115 -10.97 -10.92 9.27
N LEU A 116 -10.91 -11.04 10.59
CA LEU A 116 -9.70 -10.84 11.37
C LEU A 116 -8.61 -11.86 11.02
N TYR A 117 -8.97 -13.12 10.78
CA TYR A 117 -8.04 -14.13 10.32
C TYR A 117 -7.49 -13.78 8.93
N ASN A 118 -8.37 -13.48 7.97
CA ASN A 118 -7.98 -13.16 6.61
C ASN A 118 -7.08 -11.91 6.54
N THR A 119 -7.41 -10.87 7.29
CA THR A 119 -6.62 -9.62 7.33
C THR A 119 -5.28 -9.75 8.04
N ARG A 120 -5.13 -10.69 8.98
CA ARG A 120 -3.86 -10.91 9.68
C ARG A 120 -2.93 -11.86 8.93
N PHE A 121 -3.46 -12.93 8.36
CA PHE A 121 -2.67 -14.05 7.85
C PHE A 121 -2.76 -14.26 6.34
N GLN A 122 -3.72 -13.64 5.63
CA GLN A 122 -3.99 -13.87 4.21
C GLN A 122 -4.14 -12.56 3.44
N GLN A 123 -3.31 -11.57 3.75
CA GLN A 123 -3.46 -10.19 3.23
C GLN A 123 -3.47 -10.10 1.72
N ASP A 124 -2.60 -10.86 1.05
CA ASP A 124 -2.50 -10.84 -0.42
C ASP A 124 -3.72 -11.46 -1.11
N GLN A 125 -4.58 -12.14 -0.35
CA GLN A 125 -5.77 -12.81 -0.86
C GLN A 125 -7.07 -12.08 -0.53
N VAL A 126 -7.02 -11.01 0.30
CA VAL A 126 -8.21 -10.27 0.68
C VAL A 126 -8.73 -9.43 -0.49
N ASP A 127 -10.06 -9.32 -0.58
CA ASP A 127 -10.67 -8.46 -1.58
C ASP A 127 -10.59 -7.00 -1.16
N ARG A 128 -9.64 -6.28 -1.78
CA ARG A 128 -9.41 -4.85 -1.56
C ARG A 128 -10.59 -3.98 -2.04
N ALA A 129 -11.53 -4.48 -2.83
CA ALA A 129 -12.75 -3.72 -3.15
C ALA A 129 -13.73 -3.66 -1.96
N HIS A 130 -13.65 -4.60 -1.03
CA HIS A 130 -14.57 -4.65 0.11
C HIS A 130 -14.18 -3.63 1.19
N PRO A 131 -15.10 -2.75 1.63
CA PRO A 131 -14.77 -1.62 2.52
C PRO A 131 -14.19 -2.06 3.86
N VAL A 132 -14.69 -3.19 4.41
CA VAL A 132 -14.16 -3.79 5.64
C VAL A 132 -12.67 -4.11 5.51
N TYR A 133 -12.26 -4.80 4.45
CA TYR A 133 -10.85 -5.14 4.24
C TYR A 133 -10.00 -3.91 3.98
N ARG A 134 -10.49 -2.95 3.18
CA ARG A 134 -9.78 -1.66 2.98
C ARG A 134 -9.51 -0.97 4.30
N ARG A 135 -10.49 -0.89 5.18
CA ARG A 135 -10.34 -0.24 6.47
C ARG A 135 -9.30 -0.92 7.35
N PHE A 136 -9.28 -2.26 7.39
CA PHE A 136 -8.25 -2.99 8.13
C PHE A 136 -6.85 -2.79 7.54
N LEU A 137 -6.73 -2.75 6.22
CA LEU A 137 -5.45 -2.46 5.56
C LEU A 137 -4.99 -1.03 5.85
N GLN A 138 -5.91 -0.06 5.84
CA GLN A 138 -5.65 1.33 6.20
C GLN A 138 -5.15 1.44 7.64
N GLU A 139 -5.84 0.83 8.60
CA GLU A 139 -5.44 0.86 10.02
C GLU A 139 -4.07 0.23 10.23
N LYS A 140 -3.78 -0.88 9.54
CA LYS A 140 -2.44 -1.49 9.59
C LYS A 140 -1.36 -0.55 9.03
N TRP A 141 -1.64 0.10 7.90
CA TRP A 141 -0.73 1.04 7.27
C TRP A 141 -0.48 2.25 8.18
N GLU A 142 -1.53 2.82 8.77
CA GLU A 142 -1.47 3.93 9.73
C GLU A 142 -0.60 3.60 10.96
N LEU A 143 -0.64 2.36 11.43
CA LEU A 143 0.10 1.92 12.62
C LEU A 143 1.63 1.88 12.42
N HIS A 144 2.12 1.73 11.19
CA HIS A 144 3.56 1.56 10.95
C HIS A 144 4.04 2.21 9.66
N ASP A 145 3.58 1.74 8.50
CA ASP A 145 4.15 2.10 7.21
C ASP A 145 3.96 3.60 6.89
N LEU A 146 2.81 4.17 7.26
CA LEU A 146 2.55 5.60 7.20
C LEU A 146 3.57 6.41 8.03
N MET A 147 3.86 5.95 9.26
CA MET A 147 4.81 6.63 10.14
C MET A 147 6.23 6.56 9.57
N VAL A 148 6.61 5.42 8.99
CA VAL A 148 7.92 5.23 8.35
C VAL A 148 8.06 6.17 7.15
N ILE A 149 7.07 6.22 6.24
CA ILE A 149 7.18 7.09 5.07
C ILE A 149 7.22 8.57 5.48
N MET A 150 6.35 9.01 6.40
CA MET A 150 6.34 10.39 6.88
C MET A 150 7.66 10.77 7.55
N GLN A 151 8.23 9.89 8.38
CA GLN A 151 9.56 10.11 8.95
C GLN A 151 10.63 10.29 7.87
N ARG A 152 10.60 9.49 6.81
CA ARG A 152 11.63 9.53 5.75
C ARG A 152 11.48 10.76 4.85
N LEU A 153 10.26 11.17 4.53
CA LEU A 153 10.00 12.38 3.76
C LEU A 153 10.53 13.63 4.49
N GLU A 154 10.29 13.72 5.80
CA GLU A 154 10.76 14.82 6.65
C GLU A 154 12.29 14.75 6.86
N GLN A 155 12.81 13.59 7.30
CA GLN A 155 14.24 13.41 7.59
C GLN A 155 15.13 13.72 6.38
N HIS A 156 14.67 13.35 5.18
CA HIS A 156 15.40 13.60 3.94
C HIS A 156 14.97 14.88 3.23
N HIS A 157 14.20 15.75 3.89
CA HIS A 157 13.77 17.04 3.37
C HIS A 157 13.06 16.95 2.01
N VAL A 158 12.47 15.79 1.68
CA VAL A 158 11.64 15.64 0.47
C VAL A 158 10.48 16.63 0.57
N ILE A 159 9.95 16.75 1.78
CA ILE A 159 9.19 17.90 2.26
C ILE A 159 10.14 18.72 3.12
N PRO A 160 10.33 20.03 2.88
CA PRO A 160 9.59 20.85 1.93
C PRO A 160 10.22 20.95 0.53
N ASP A 161 11.40 20.39 0.24
CA ASP A 161 12.16 20.77 -0.97
C ASP A 161 11.43 20.52 -2.29
N THR A 162 10.58 19.48 -2.35
CA THR A 162 9.75 19.20 -3.53
C THR A 162 8.37 19.82 -3.39
N LEU A 163 7.47 19.17 -2.64
CA LEU A 163 6.17 19.71 -2.27
C LEU A 163 6.18 20.26 -0.84
N PRO A 164 5.34 21.27 -0.54
CA PRO A 164 5.31 21.90 0.78
C PRO A 164 4.81 20.97 1.90
N THR A 165 3.90 20.05 1.58
CA THR A 165 3.31 19.11 2.54
C THR A 165 2.60 17.98 1.80
N ILE A 166 2.19 16.95 2.53
CA ILE A 166 1.32 15.87 2.06
C ILE A 166 0.42 15.43 3.21
N GLU A 167 -0.82 15.07 2.88
CA GLU A 167 -1.69 14.27 3.73
C GLU A 167 -1.83 12.91 3.05
N PRO A 168 -1.01 11.91 3.43
CA PRO A 168 -1.06 10.61 2.77
C PRO A 168 -2.43 9.96 2.98
N ARG A 169 -3.04 9.51 1.88
CA ARG A 169 -4.33 8.82 1.82
C ARG A 169 -4.24 7.46 1.13
N ALA A 170 -3.16 7.21 0.41
CA ALA A 170 -2.87 5.94 -0.25
C ALA A 170 -1.47 5.45 0.14
N ASP A 171 -1.35 4.14 0.34
CA ASP A 171 -0.03 3.51 0.51
C ASP A 171 0.65 3.35 -0.85
N VAL A 172 1.94 3.68 -0.91
CA VAL A 172 2.73 3.64 -2.15
C VAL A 172 3.96 2.79 -1.93
N ARG A 173 4.04 1.69 -2.68
CA ARG A 173 5.16 0.75 -2.62
C ARG A 173 5.83 0.67 -3.99
N VAL A 174 7.15 0.55 -3.99
CA VAL A 174 7.98 0.53 -5.19
C VAL A 174 8.79 -0.75 -5.22
N LYS A 175 8.85 -1.40 -6.37
CA LYS A 175 9.65 -2.61 -6.59
C LYS A 175 10.33 -2.56 -7.95
N PHE A 176 11.56 -3.05 -8.04
CA PHE A 176 12.33 -3.11 -9.28
C PHE A 176 12.41 -4.56 -9.77
N GLY A 177 11.45 -4.96 -10.60
CA GLY A 177 11.23 -6.36 -10.97
C GLY A 177 12.33 -7.01 -11.83
N HIS A 178 13.22 -6.22 -12.44
CA HIS A 178 14.35 -6.75 -13.22
C HIS A 178 15.47 -7.30 -12.34
N ASN A 179 15.48 -6.99 -11.04
CA ASN A 179 16.47 -7.49 -10.10
C ASN A 179 16.19 -8.97 -9.76
N THR A 180 17.17 -9.83 -10.00
CA THR A 180 17.10 -11.27 -9.69
C THR A 180 17.69 -11.63 -8.33
N SER A 181 18.47 -10.74 -7.72
CA SER A 181 19.07 -10.96 -6.41
C SER A 181 18.06 -10.70 -5.29
N ALA A 182 18.13 -11.50 -4.22
CA ALA A 182 17.22 -11.38 -3.08
C ALA A 182 17.31 -10.01 -2.37
N GLU A 183 18.48 -9.35 -2.44
CA GLU A 183 18.71 -8.04 -1.81
C GLU A 183 17.89 -6.91 -2.45
N PHE A 184 17.67 -6.96 -3.77
CA PHE A 184 16.99 -5.90 -4.52
C PHE A 184 15.69 -6.35 -5.20
N GLY A 185 15.27 -7.60 -4.95
CA GLY A 185 14.10 -8.23 -5.57
C GLY A 185 12.78 -8.02 -4.81
N ASP A 186 12.81 -7.44 -3.60
CA ASP A 186 11.62 -7.16 -2.81
C ASP A 186 11.18 -5.69 -2.92
N TRP A 187 10.08 -5.34 -2.25
CA TRP A 187 9.60 -3.96 -2.12
C TRP A 187 10.65 -3.08 -1.43
N VAL A 188 10.90 -1.92 -2.03
CA VAL A 188 11.88 -0.96 -1.53
C VAL A 188 11.41 -0.37 -0.22
N ILE A 189 12.28 -0.38 0.79
CA ILE A 189 12.04 0.31 2.05
C ILE A 189 12.28 1.82 1.83
N PRO A 190 11.35 2.70 2.24
CA PRO A 190 11.52 4.15 2.08
C PRO A 190 12.84 4.67 2.66
N GLY A 191 13.56 5.49 1.89
CA GLY A 191 14.84 6.07 2.32
C GLY A 191 16.08 5.23 2.03
N THR A 192 15.92 4.00 1.51
CA THR A 192 17.03 3.10 1.20
C THR A 192 17.94 3.68 0.13
N LYS A 193 19.25 3.49 0.30
CA LYS A 193 20.23 3.79 -0.74
C LYS A 193 20.31 2.61 -1.70
N LEU A 194 20.04 2.85 -2.97
CA LEU A 194 20.08 1.81 -4.01
C LEU A 194 21.21 2.11 -5.00
N PRO A 195 21.98 1.09 -5.43
CA PRO A 195 22.97 1.26 -6.49
C PRO A 195 22.28 1.49 -7.85
N ALA A 196 22.97 2.13 -8.78
CA ALA A 196 22.39 2.51 -10.07
C ALA A 196 21.89 1.31 -10.89
N PHE A 197 22.56 0.15 -10.84
CA PHE A 197 22.08 -1.06 -11.51
C PHE A 197 20.72 -1.56 -10.97
N ALA A 198 20.48 -1.42 -9.66
CA ALA A 198 19.26 -1.92 -9.01
C ALA A 198 18.02 -1.13 -9.42
N VAL A 199 18.21 0.10 -9.89
CA VAL A 199 17.14 0.98 -10.37
C VAL A 199 17.33 1.35 -11.84
N ALA A 200 18.07 0.53 -12.59
CA ALA A 200 18.36 0.78 -14.00
C ALA A 200 17.13 0.66 -14.90
N SER A 201 16.06 -0.02 -14.47
CA SER A 201 14.80 -0.14 -15.23
C SER A 201 13.65 0.55 -14.49
N PRO A 202 12.54 0.86 -15.19
CA PRO A 202 11.38 1.48 -14.56
C PRO A 202 10.83 0.61 -13.41
N PRO A 203 10.36 1.22 -12.30
CA PRO A 203 9.79 0.49 -11.20
C PRO A 203 8.38 -0.04 -11.51
N THR A 204 8.00 -1.11 -10.81
CA THR A 204 6.61 -1.44 -10.51
C THR A 204 6.16 -0.62 -9.31
N ILE A 205 5.01 0.02 -9.41
CA ILE A 205 4.45 0.91 -8.38
C ILE A 205 3.08 0.36 -7.96
N GLU A 206 2.92 0.00 -6.69
CA GLU A 206 1.62 -0.34 -6.10
C GLU A 206 1.08 0.87 -5.36
N ILE A 207 -0.17 1.23 -5.64
CA ILE A 207 -0.87 2.37 -5.04
C ILE A 207 -2.14 1.85 -4.39
N GLN A 208 -2.09 1.53 -3.11
CA GLN A 208 -3.27 1.07 -2.38
C GLN A 208 -4.08 2.27 -1.87
N GLU A 209 -5.17 2.55 -2.57
CA GLU A 209 -6.18 3.52 -2.12
C GLU A 209 -7.08 2.88 -1.04
N PHE A 210 -7.42 3.66 -0.02
CA PHE A 210 -8.28 3.21 1.08
C PHE A 210 -9.66 3.88 1.05
N GLU A 211 -9.74 5.10 0.51
CA GLU A 211 -10.95 5.93 0.55
C GLU A 211 -11.77 5.83 -0.74
N THR A 212 -13.09 5.73 -0.60
CA THR A 212 -14.03 5.99 -1.70
C THR A 212 -14.28 7.48 -1.79
N VAL A 213 -13.93 8.10 -2.91
CA VAL A 213 -14.09 9.55 -3.11
C VAL A 213 -15.11 9.83 -4.20
N GLU A 214 -16.22 10.46 -3.81
CA GLU A 214 -17.41 10.67 -4.65
C GLU A 214 -17.14 11.46 -5.94
N ASN A 215 -16.13 12.33 -5.93
CA ASN A 215 -15.74 13.17 -7.07
C ASN A 215 -14.41 12.74 -7.70
N SER A 216 -13.93 11.53 -7.42
CA SER A 216 -12.71 11.02 -8.04
C SER A 216 -13.01 10.48 -9.43
N THR A 217 -12.18 10.85 -10.40
CA THR A 217 -12.21 10.24 -11.74
C THR A 217 -11.66 8.80 -11.75
N GLY A 218 -11.05 8.36 -10.65
CA GLY A 218 -10.29 7.10 -10.60
C GLY A 218 -8.96 7.16 -11.36
N LEU A 219 -8.58 8.34 -11.85
CA LEU A 219 -7.33 8.55 -12.57
C LEU A 219 -6.24 9.10 -11.64
N TYR A 220 -5.03 8.62 -11.85
CA TYR A 220 -3.86 9.01 -11.08
C TYR A 220 -2.74 9.53 -11.97
N SER A 221 -1.96 10.46 -11.43
CA SER A 221 -0.67 10.87 -11.98
C SER A 221 0.46 10.39 -11.05
N VAL A 222 1.58 9.96 -11.63
CA VAL A 222 2.76 9.58 -10.86
C VAL A 222 3.98 10.33 -11.39
N LEU A 223 4.68 11.01 -10.49
CA LEU A 223 5.86 11.81 -10.82
C LEU A 223 7.06 11.30 -10.03
N LEU A 224 8.15 10.94 -10.72
CA LEU A 224 9.43 10.66 -10.08
C LEU A 224 10.33 11.88 -10.24
N VAL A 225 10.64 12.55 -9.15
CA VAL A 225 11.35 13.82 -9.12
C VAL A 225 12.70 13.69 -8.43
N ASN A 226 13.73 14.24 -9.04
CA ASN A 226 15.05 14.39 -8.44
C ASN A 226 15.32 15.88 -8.18
N PRO A 227 15.28 16.36 -6.91
CA PRO A 227 15.56 17.75 -6.57
C PRO A 227 17.06 18.09 -6.53
N ASP A 228 17.95 17.11 -6.67
CA ASP A 228 19.36 17.22 -6.32
C ASP A 228 20.30 17.18 -7.54
N VAL A 229 19.85 17.66 -8.72
CA VAL A 229 20.70 17.75 -9.91
C VAL A 229 21.59 19.00 -9.82
N PRO A 230 22.94 18.89 -9.87
CA PRO A 230 23.81 20.06 -9.71
C PRO A 230 23.69 21.07 -10.85
N ASP A 231 23.34 22.32 -10.52
CA ASP A 231 23.35 23.49 -11.41
C ASP A 231 24.52 24.42 -11.05
N LEU A 232 25.58 24.33 -11.86
CA LEU A 232 26.81 25.10 -11.68
C LEU A 232 26.62 26.59 -11.95
N THR A 233 25.68 26.98 -12.81
CA THR A 233 25.45 28.39 -13.17
C THR A 233 24.82 29.16 -12.02
N ARG A 234 23.92 28.51 -11.26
CA ARG A 234 23.25 29.08 -10.09
C ARG A 234 23.96 28.74 -8.77
N ASN A 235 25.05 27.97 -8.82
CA ASN A 235 25.72 27.40 -7.65
C ASN A 235 24.71 26.76 -6.67
N SER A 236 23.80 25.97 -7.21
CA SER A 236 22.67 25.38 -6.48
C SER A 236 22.26 24.05 -7.10
N PHE A 237 21.12 23.52 -6.71
CA PHE A 237 20.50 22.36 -7.33
C PHE A 237 19.32 22.77 -8.21
N GLN A 238 18.98 21.89 -9.14
CA GLN A 238 17.78 21.98 -9.95
C GLN A 238 17.01 20.68 -9.88
N THR A 239 15.71 20.80 -10.09
CA THR A 239 14.78 19.68 -10.06
C THR A 239 14.61 19.11 -11.46
N SER A 240 14.73 17.80 -11.63
CA SER A 240 14.40 17.09 -12.87
C SER A 240 13.25 16.11 -12.65
N LEU A 241 12.47 15.88 -13.72
CA LEU A 241 11.47 14.83 -13.77
C LEU A 241 12.06 13.59 -14.46
N ASN A 242 12.16 12.51 -13.72
CA ASN A 242 12.74 11.24 -14.14
C ASN A 242 11.70 10.24 -14.64
N LEU A 243 10.42 10.41 -14.28
CA LEU A 243 9.28 9.64 -14.80
C LEU A 243 8.02 10.48 -14.61
N GLY A 244 7.16 10.53 -15.63
CA GLY A 244 5.88 11.23 -15.57
C GLY A 244 4.79 10.40 -16.20
N LEU A 245 3.85 9.95 -15.36
CA LEU A 245 2.64 9.23 -15.74
C LEU A 245 1.41 10.07 -15.45
N TYR A 246 0.39 9.96 -16.29
CA TYR A 246 -0.89 10.65 -16.14
C TYR A 246 -2.04 9.81 -16.69
N ASN A 247 -3.24 10.08 -16.19
CA ASN A 247 -4.48 9.44 -16.61
C ASN A 247 -4.44 7.92 -16.44
N VAL A 248 -3.69 7.42 -15.45
CA VAL A 248 -3.61 5.99 -15.18
C VAL A 248 -4.87 5.60 -14.39
N PRO A 249 -5.77 4.76 -14.95
CA PRO A 249 -6.94 4.30 -14.22
C PRO A 249 -6.49 3.26 -13.19
N LEU A 250 -6.84 3.51 -11.93
CA LEU A 250 -6.62 2.57 -10.84
C LEU A 250 -7.93 2.28 -10.13
N THR A 251 -8.06 1.04 -9.68
CA THR A 251 -9.15 0.59 -8.83
C THR A 251 -8.57 0.03 -7.54
N PHE A 252 -9.42 -0.34 -6.58
CA PHE A 252 -8.93 -0.94 -5.34
C PHE A 252 -8.23 -2.30 -5.54
N THR A 253 -8.54 -3.01 -6.63
CA THR A 253 -7.99 -4.33 -6.95
C THR A 253 -6.94 -4.27 -8.05
N ASP A 254 -7.18 -3.54 -9.15
CA ASP A 254 -6.16 -3.19 -10.14
C ASP A 254 -5.45 -1.90 -9.71
N ASN A 255 -4.49 -2.08 -8.81
CA ASN A 255 -3.79 -1.00 -8.13
C ASN A 255 -2.26 -1.00 -8.41
N ILE A 256 -1.82 -1.76 -9.42
CA ILE A 256 -0.41 -1.91 -9.78
C ILE A 256 -0.14 -1.26 -11.14
N ILE A 257 0.91 -0.45 -11.19
CA ILE A 257 1.49 0.11 -12.41
C ILE A 257 2.80 -0.62 -12.65
N SER A 258 2.78 -1.63 -13.51
CA SER A 258 3.97 -2.38 -13.92
C SER A 258 4.60 -1.81 -15.20
N PRO A 259 5.89 -2.07 -15.45
CA PRO A 259 6.50 -1.74 -16.75
C PRO A 259 5.73 -2.33 -17.94
N GLU A 260 5.15 -3.51 -17.81
CA GLU A 260 4.31 -4.14 -18.85
C GLU A 260 3.03 -3.33 -19.12
N LYS A 261 2.37 -2.82 -18.06
CA LYS A 261 1.18 -1.95 -18.18
C LYS A 261 1.54 -0.63 -18.87
N ILE A 262 2.71 -0.07 -18.58
CA ILE A 262 3.22 1.14 -19.24
C ILE A 262 3.52 0.89 -20.73
N LEU A 263 4.18 -0.23 -21.06
CA LEU A 263 4.52 -0.59 -22.44
C LEU A 263 3.29 -0.82 -23.31
N THR A 264 2.23 -1.41 -22.74
CA THR A 264 0.96 -1.66 -23.44
C THR A 264 0.08 -0.41 -23.57
N ASN A 265 0.29 0.61 -22.72
CA ASN A 265 -0.47 1.85 -22.70
C ASN A 265 0.47 3.07 -22.72
N PRO A 266 1.20 3.31 -23.83
CA PRO A 266 2.19 4.38 -23.92
C PRO A 266 1.59 5.78 -23.76
N GLU A 267 0.29 5.95 -23.97
CA GLU A 267 -0.44 7.21 -23.79
C GLU A 267 -0.42 7.73 -22.34
N PHE A 268 -0.21 6.84 -21.36
CA PHE A 268 -0.07 7.22 -19.96
C PHE A 268 1.25 7.93 -19.67
N VAL A 269 2.23 7.87 -20.56
CA VAL A 269 3.58 8.40 -20.32
C VAL A 269 3.74 9.75 -21.00
N PHE A 270 4.01 10.79 -20.22
CA PHE A 270 4.42 12.09 -20.75
C PHE A 270 5.91 12.38 -20.53
N GLN A 271 6.55 11.67 -19.60
CA GLN A 271 8.01 11.68 -19.43
C GLN A 271 8.50 10.25 -19.22
N GLN A 272 9.33 9.76 -20.14
CA GLN A 272 9.89 8.41 -20.09
C GLN A 272 10.83 8.25 -18.89
N TYR A 273 10.86 7.04 -18.33
CA TYR A 273 11.73 6.72 -17.21
C TYR A 273 13.20 6.97 -17.59
N THR A 274 13.89 7.74 -16.75
CA THR A 274 15.34 7.90 -16.82
C THR A 274 15.90 7.68 -15.43
N PRO A 275 16.80 6.70 -15.21
CA PRO A 275 17.38 6.44 -13.90
C PRO A 275 18.18 7.65 -13.44
N LEU A 276 18.27 7.87 -12.12
CA LEU A 276 19.24 8.84 -11.63
C LEU A 276 20.62 8.25 -11.86
N VAL A 277 21.52 9.11 -12.31
CA VAL A 277 22.91 8.77 -12.60
C VAL A 277 23.83 9.74 -11.86
N PRO A 278 23.87 9.70 -10.50
CA PRO A 278 24.59 10.69 -9.70
C PRO A 278 26.05 10.82 -10.15
N GLU A 279 26.57 12.04 -10.23
CA GLU A 279 27.96 12.27 -10.59
C GLU A 279 28.93 11.96 -9.45
N LYS A 280 30.17 11.65 -9.80
CA LYS A 280 31.18 11.32 -8.80
C LYS A 280 31.46 12.54 -7.92
N ASN A 281 31.47 12.32 -6.60
CA ASN A 281 31.61 13.33 -5.55
C ASN A 281 30.45 14.33 -5.47
N ALA A 282 29.36 14.16 -6.23
CA ALA A 282 28.12 14.86 -5.94
C ALA A 282 27.50 14.32 -4.63
N PRO A 283 26.72 15.14 -3.90
CA PRO A 283 25.94 14.67 -2.77
C PRO A 283 24.97 13.54 -3.18
N THR A 284 24.49 12.80 -2.18
CA THR A 284 23.43 11.82 -2.38
C THR A 284 22.19 12.48 -2.99
N GLN A 285 21.69 11.93 -4.09
CA GLN A 285 20.47 12.40 -4.76
C GLN A 285 19.25 11.63 -4.28
N ARG A 286 18.14 12.33 -4.11
CA ARG A 286 16.85 11.78 -3.67
C ARG A 286 15.97 11.50 -4.88
N ALA A 287 15.47 10.28 -4.97
CA ALA A 287 14.46 9.92 -5.95
C ALA A 287 13.09 9.96 -5.24
N CYS A 288 12.33 11.03 -5.48
CA CYS A 288 11.09 11.35 -4.79
C CYS A 288 9.91 10.99 -5.69
N LEU A 289 9.22 9.88 -5.41
CA LEU A 289 8.05 9.45 -6.15
C LEU A 289 6.79 10.02 -5.49
N TRP A 290 6.00 10.76 -6.25
CA TRP A 290 4.76 11.38 -5.81
C TRP A 290 3.58 10.83 -6.60
N VAL A 291 2.50 10.52 -5.89
CA VAL A 291 1.26 10.00 -6.46
C VAL A 291 0.16 11.02 -6.21
N PHE A 292 -0.56 11.36 -7.28
CA PHE A 292 -1.62 12.34 -7.26
C PHE A 292 -2.92 11.76 -7.76
N ARG A 293 -4.01 12.11 -7.08
CA ARG A 293 -5.36 11.89 -7.59
C ARG A 293 -5.75 13.01 -8.53
N GLN A 294 -6.42 12.69 -9.63
CA GLN A 294 -6.89 13.66 -10.61
C GLN A 294 -8.39 13.95 -10.44
N GLY A 295 -8.74 15.24 -10.32
CA GLY A 295 -10.14 15.68 -10.39
C GLY A 295 -10.72 15.68 -11.81
N LYS A 296 -9.85 15.71 -12.82
CA LYS A 296 -10.20 15.67 -14.25
C LYS A 296 -9.05 15.05 -15.04
N ALA A 297 -9.37 14.39 -16.15
CA ALA A 297 -8.34 13.85 -17.05
C ALA A 297 -7.45 14.99 -17.60
N LEU A 298 -6.14 14.79 -17.52
CA LEU A 298 -5.14 15.74 -18.02
C LEU A 298 -5.05 15.65 -19.55
N LYS A 299 -4.85 16.79 -20.20
CA LYS A 299 -4.73 16.91 -21.66
C LYS A 299 -3.56 17.82 -22.00
N ASN A 300 -2.86 17.50 -23.09
CA ASN A 300 -1.78 18.33 -23.67
C ASN A 300 -0.63 18.66 -22.69
N VAL A 301 -0.24 17.70 -21.85
CA VAL A 301 0.89 17.88 -20.93
C VAL A 301 2.19 18.02 -21.73
N LYS A 302 2.81 19.21 -21.65
CA LYS A 302 4.12 19.51 -22.23
C LYS A 302 5.01 20.05 -21.13
N ILE A 303 6.12 19.38 -20.88
CA ILE A 303 7.04 19.75 -19.81
C ILE A 303 8.48 19.62 -20.27
N ASP A 304 9.35 20.40 -19.65
CA ASP A 304 10.80 20.21 -19.72
C ASP A 304 11.23 19.29 -18.56
N GLY A 305 11.53 18.03 -18.87
CA GLY A 305 11.98 17.07 -17.86
C GLY A 305 13.31 17.44 -17.19
N ALA A 306 14.16 18.25 -17.83
CA ALA A 306 15.45 18.64 -17.26
C ALA A 306 15.33 19.72 -16.17
N ARG A 307 14.28 20.55 -16.25
CA ARG A 307 13.94 21.61 -15.30
C ARG A 307 12.45 21.57 -14.99
N PHE A 308 12.10 20.83 -13.95
CA PHE A 308 10.72 20.55 -13.60
C PHE A 308 10.33 21.21 -12.27
N ASP A 309 9.29 22.03 -12.29
CA ASP A 309 8.67 22.58 -11.08
C ASP A 309 7.41 21.76 -10.75
N ILE A 310 7.55 20.88 -9.76
CA ILE A 310 6.45 20.03 -9.30
C ILE A 310 5.30 20.85 -8.69
N ARG A 311 5.59 21.98 -8.03
CA ARG A 311 4.57 22.79 -7.36
C ARG A 311 3.71 23.51 -8.39
N ALA A 312 4.35 24.14 -9.36
CA ALA A 312 3.65 24.78 -10.47
C ALA A 312 2.82 23.77 -11.27
N PHE A 313 3.38 22.58 -11.54
CA PHE A 313 2.66 21.51 -12.24
C PHE A 313 1.43 21.01 -11.46
N THR A 314 1.57 20.83 -10.14
CA THR A 314 0.48 20.41 -9.27
C THR A 314 -0.63 21.47 -9.20
N GLU A 315 -0.27 22.76 -9.13
CA GLU A 315 -1.22 23.87 -9.11
C GLU A 315 -1.95 24.03 -10.46
N GLU A 316 -1.21 24.02 -11.58
CA GLU A 316 -1.76 24.16 -12.94
C GLU A 316 -2.80 23.08 -13.25
N HIS A 317 -2.58 21.86 -12.77
CA HIS A 317 -3.43 20.71 -13.05
C HIS A 317 -4.38 20.33 -11.90
N GLU A 318 -4.44 21.15 -10.84
CA GLU A 318 -5.31 20.91 -9.66
C GLU A 318 -5.12 19.50 -9.08
N LEU A 319 -3.87 19.03 -9.00
CA LEU A 319 -3.54 17.68 -8.55
C LEU A 319 -3.55 17.59 -7.02
N GLN A 320 -4.14 16.52 -6.48
CA GLN A 320 -4.12 16.26 -5.04
C GLN A 320 -3.06 15.20 -4.74
N ALA A 321 -1.99 15.56 -4.03
CA ALA A 321 -1.00 14.59 -3.57
C ALA A 321 -1.64 13.66 -2.51
N VAL A 322 -1.67 12.35 -2.80
CA VAL A 322 -2.31 11.33 -1.94
C VAL A 322 -1.33 10.28 -1.44
N GLY A 323 -0.15 10.18 -2.05
CA GLY A 323 0.85 9.21 -1.63
C GLY A 323 2.24 9.62 -2.11
N ALA A 324 3.25 9.08 -1.45
CA ALA A 324 4.63 9.28 -1.83
C ALA A 324 5.48 8.07 -1.45
N HIS A 325 6.59 7.90 -2.16
CA HIS A 325 7.64 6.95 -1.83
C HIS A 325 8.99 7.59 -2.15
N MET A 326 10.07 7.11 -1.54
CA MET A 326 11.39 7.66 -1.85
C MET A 326 12.52 6.66 -1.67
N TRP A 327 13.54 6.76 -2.51
CA TRP A 327 14.83 6.11 -2.33
C TRP A 327 15.96 7.11 -2.61
N ARG A 328 17.20 6.71 -2.38
CA ARG A 328 18.38 7.57 -2.55
C ARG A 328 19.41 6.88 -3.42
N GLN A 329 20.19 7.67 -4.14
CA GLN A 329 21.29 7.20 -4.96
C GLN A 329 22.52 8.06 -4.75
N GLU A 330 23.68 7.41 -4.75
CA GLU A 330 24.97 8.07 -4.77
C GLU A 330 25.80 7.49 -5.92
N PHE A 331 26.92 8.12 -6.23
CA PHE A 331 27.79 7.59 -7.27
C PHE A 331 28.33 6.22 -6.86
N ASP A 332 28.09 5.22 -7.70
CA ASP A 332 28.69 3.90 -7.59
C ASP A 332 29.27 3.45 -8.95
N ARG A 333 29.96 2.30 -8.97
CA ARG A 333 30.68 1.82 -10.16
C ARG A 333 29.75 1.47 -11.33
N SER A 334 28.49 1.14 -11.06
CA SER A 334 27.50 0.79 -12.08
C SER A 334 26.93 2.00 -12.84
N VAL A 335 27.07 3.22 -12.30
CA VAL A 335 26.56 4.46 -12.94
C VAL A 335 27.07 4.62 -14.37
N ALA A 336 28.34 4.29 -14.63
CA ALA A 336 28.92 4.43 -15.97
C ALA A 336 28.24 3.51 -16.99
N GLN A 337 27.94 2.27 -16.60
CA GLN A 337 27.25 1.31 -17.46
C GLN A 337 25.80 1.76 -17.70
N VAL A 338 25.08 2.15 -16.65
CA VAL A 338 23.70 2.63 -16.78
C VAL A 338 23.62 3.86 -17.69
N ARG A 339 24.58 4.78 -17.62
CA ARG A 339 24.66 5.91 -18.56
C ARG A 339 24.83 5.44 -20.00
N GLN A 340 25.69 4.46 -20.25
CA GLN A 340 25.90 3.91 -21.59
C GLN A 340 24.63 3.24 -22.13
N ASP A 341 23.95 2.44 -21.31
CA ASP A 341 22.73 1.72 -21.68
C ASP A 341 21.59 2.68 -22.08
N TYR A 342 21.52 3.84 -21.42
CA TYR A 342 20.56 4.90 -21.71
C TYR A 342 21.05 5.95 -22.72
N GLY A 343 22.25 5.77 -23.31
CA GLY A 343 22.82 6.73 -24.27
C GLY A 343 23.11 8.12 -23.67
N LEU A 344 23.31 8.20 -22.36
CA LEU A 344 23.56 9.45 -21.64
C LEU A 344 25.03 9.90 -21.78
N PRO A 345 25.31 11.22 -21.70
CA PRO A 345 26.68 11.73 -21.70
C PRO A 345 27.53 11.15 -20.57
N ARG A 346 28.85 11.18 -20.77
CA ARG A 346 29.82 10.84 -19.74
C ARG A 346 29.58 11.72 -18.50
N GLY A 347 29.48 11.07 -17.34
CA GLY A 347 29.26 11.76 -16.06
C GLY A 347 30.40 12.70 -15.71
N ARG A 348 30.06 13.80 -15.02
CA ARG A 348 31.02 14.74 -14.46
C ARG A 348 31.70 14.14 -13.22
N VAL A 349 32.84 14.70 -12.85
CA VAL A 349 33.54 14.37 -11.61
C VAL A 349 33.76 15.70 -10.89
N PHE A 350 33.16 15.84 -9.71
CA PHE A 350 33.33 17.03 -8.88
C PHE A 350 34.55 16.88 -7.96
N ASP A 351 35.00 18.01 -7.41
CA ASP A 351 36.00 17.97 -6.34
C ASP A 351 35.41 17.25 -5.11
N PRO A 352 36.16 16.37 -4.42
CA PRO A 352 35.71 15.75 -3.17
C PRO A 352 35.37 16.76 -2.07
N VAL A 353 35.99 17.94 -2.09
CA VAL A 353 35.82 18.98 -1.08
C VAL A 353 34.97 20.11 -1.63
N ARG A 354 33.90 20.46 -0.90
CA ARG A 354 33.12 21.66 -1.20
C ARG A 354 33.95 22.89 -0.81
N GLY A 355 34.45 23.61 -1.81
CA GLY A 355 35.19 24.86 -1.62
C GLY A 355 34.33 25.95 -0.96
N THR A 356 35.00 26.91 -0.33
CA THR A 356 34.36 28.08 0.30
C THR A 356 34.08 29.22 -0.69
N GLU A 357 34.70 29.18 -1.87
CA GLU A 357 34.57 30.20 -2.91
C GLU A 357 33.62 29.70 -4.02
N PRO A 358 32.75 30.57 -4.58
CA PRO A 358 31.93 30.23 -5.72
C PRO A 358 32.82 29.93 -6.94
N LEU A 359 32.44 28.93 -7.73
CA LEU A 359 33.10 28.63 -9.01
C LEU A 359 32.95 29.86 -9.92
N MET A 360 34.06 30.52 -10.28
CA MET A 360 34.09 31.64 -11.24
C MET A 360 33.80 31.21 -12.67
#